data_AF-A0A540WH52-F1
#
_entry.id   AF-A0A540WH52-F1
#
_cell.length_a   1.000
_cell.length_b   1.000
_cell.length_c   1.000
_cell.angle_alpha   90.00
_cell.angle_beta   90.00
_cell.angle_gamma   90.00
#
_symmetry.space_group_name_H-M   'P 1'
#
loop_
_entity.id
_entity.type
_entity.pdbx_description
1 polymer ?
#
loop_
_entity_poly.entity_id
_entity_poly.type
_entity_poly.pdbx_seq_one_letter_code
_entity_poly.pdbx_strand_id
1 'polypeptide(L)'
;PAKDYKSFCAEIKKSPGKYSYSTSGTGGIGHLQMELYKSLTQAFVTHIPYRGAGPALNDTVAGQVPMIFDNLPSALPFIKDNRLVPIVVAAPQRVAALPNVPTFKEIGLEPVNRMAYYGILGPKGLPKEVVDKVNAGVRKALEDPAVRKR
;
A
#
# COMPACT_ATOMS: atom_id res chain seq x y z
N PRO A 1 -14.23 11.04 -6.59
CA PRO A 1 -15.09 10.93 -7.79
C PRO A 1 -14.97 9.56 -8.48
N ALA A 2 -13.76 9.05 -8.67
CA ALA A 2 -13.55 7.68 -9.15
C ALA A 2 -14.01 6.63 -8.13
N LYS A 3 -14.60 5.53 -8.62
CA LYS A 3 -15.08 4.39 -7.80
C LYS A 3 -14.47 3.05 -8.19
N ASP A 4 -13.65 3.05 -9.24
CA ASP A 4 -12.97 1.88 -9.78
C ASP A 4 -11.68 2.32 -10.49
N TYR A 5 -10.84 1.36 -10.89
CA TYR A 5 -9.58 1.66 -11.57
C TYR A 5 -9.77 2.40 -12.90
N LYS A 6 -10.80 2.06 -13.68
CA LYS A 6 -10.99 2.65 -15.01
C LYS A 6 -11.31 4.14 -14.93
N SER A 7 -12.28 4.50 -14.09
CA SER A 7 -12.65 5.90 -13.81
C SER A 7 -11.51 6.66 -13.15
N PHE A 8 -10.76 6.02 -12.24
CA PHE A 8 -9.58 6.60 -11.62
C PHE A 8 -8.50 6.98 -12.64
N CYS A 9 -8.10 6.01 -13.47
CA CYS A 9 -7.05 6.21 -14.46
C CYS A 9 -7.43 7.29 -15.50
N ALA A 10 -8.69 7.28 -15.95
CA ALA A 10 -9.20 8.32 -16.85
C ALA A 10 -9.15 9.72 -16.21
N GLU A 11 -9.54 9.83 -14.93
CA GLU A 11 -9.61 11.11 -14.22
C GLU A 11 -8.21 11.73 -13.99
N ILE A 12 -7.26 10.93 -13.50
CA ILE A 12 -5.91 11.44 -13.21
C ILE A 12 -5.12 11.76 -14.49
N LYS A 13 -5.41 11.08 -15.62
CA LYS A 13 -4.81 11.39 -16.91
C LYS A 13 -5.40 12.64 -17.55
N LYS A 14 -6.70 12.88 -17.37
CA LYS A 14 -7.37 14.08 -17.87
C LYS A 14 -6.94 15.34 -17.12
N SER A 15 -6.49 15.20 -15.88
CA SER A 15 -6.17 16.34 -15.00
C SER A 15 -4.75 16.27 -14.42
N PRO A 16 -3.68 16.37 -15.25
CA PRO A 16 -2.30 16.34 -14.78
C PRO A 16 -2.05 17.44 -13.74
N GLY A 17 -1.53 17.07 -12.58
CA GLY A 17 -1.11 18.03 -11.54
C GLY A 17 -2.24 18.59 -10.68
N LYS A 18 -3.50 18.26 -11.00
CA LYS A 18 -4.67 18.62 -10.20
C LYS A 18 -4.78 17.78 -8.92
N TYR A 19 -4.38 16.52 -8.99
CA TYR A 19 -4.51 15.56 -7.89
C TYR A 19 -3.18 15.33 -7.20
N SER A 20 -3.26 14.97 -5.92
CA SER A 20 -2.11 14.65 -5.09
C SER A 20 -2.30 13.32 -4.35
N TYR A 21 -1.21 12.68 -3.96
CA TYR A 21 -1.24 11.45 -3.18
C TYR A 21 -0.34 11.57 -1.96
N SER A 22 -0.79 11.00 -0.84
CA SER A 22 0.00 10.94 0.38
C SER A 22 0.81 9.64 0.42
N THR A 23 1.95 9.68 1.11
CA THR A 23 2.70 8.47 1.48
C THR A 23 3.28 8.62 2.88
N SER A 24 3.77 7.51 3.43
CA SER A 24 4.48 7.50 4.71
C SER A 24 5.83 8.24 4.71
N GLY A 25 6.26 8.78 3.57
CA GLY A 25 7.50 9.55 3.44
C GLY A 25 8.21 9.35 2.10
N THR A 26 9.18 10.22 1.84
CA THR A 26 10.06 10.17 0.66
C THR A 26 10.96 8.95 0.72
N GLY A 27 11.12 8.27 -0.43
CA GLY A 27 11.96 7.07 -0.58
C GLY A 27 11.34 5.78 -0.03
N GLY A 28 10.19 5.85 0.65
CA GLY A 28 9.46 4.66 1.09
C GLY A 28 8.82 3.89 -0.06
N ILE A 29 8.40 2.65 0.21
CA ILE A 29 7.84 1.76 -0.81
C ILE A 29 6.64 2.36 -1.55
N GLY A 30 5.69 2.99 -0.83
CA GLY A 30 4.53 3.64 -1.45
C GLY A 30 4.89 4.83 -2.36
N HIS A 31 5.95 5.59 -2.03
CA HIS A 31 6.46 6.65 -2.89
C HIS A 31 7.04 6.05 -4.18
N LEU A 32 7.95 5.09 -4.06
CA LEU A 32 8.59 4.48 -5.24
C LEU A 32 7.59 3.72 -6.12
N GLN A 33 6.58 3.07 -5.54
CA GLN A 33 5.52 2.39 -6.29
C GLN A 33 4.64 3.39 -7.06
N MET A 34 4.30 4.52 -6.45
CA MET A 34 3.55 5.58 -7.16
C MET A 34 4.37 6.26 -8.24
N GLU A 35 5.68 6.47 -8.03
CA GLU A 35 6.55 6.97 -9.09
C GLU A 35 6.68 5.98 -10.25
N LEU A 36 6.79 4.68 -9.97
CA LEU A 36 6.76 3.65 -11.02
C LEU A 36 5.40 3.62 -11.74
N TYR A 37 4.29 3.73 -11.00
CA TYR A 37 2.95 3.81 -11.56
C TYR A 37 2.79 5.02 -12.50
N LYS A 38 3.23 6.21 -12.06
CA LYS A 38 3.22 7.44 -12.87
C LYS A 38 4.02 7.25 -14.15
N SER A 39 5.23 6.69 -14.05
CA SER A 39 6.09 6.42 -15.21
C SER A 39 5.44 5.49 -16.23
N LEU A 40 4.83 4.39 -15.79
CA LEU A 40 4.21 3.41 -16.69
C LEU A 40 2.89 3.88 -17.28
N THR A 41 2.13 4.67 -16.54
CA THR A 41 0.81 5.14 -16.99
C THR A 41 0.85 6.48 -17.70
N GLN A 42 1.97 7.22 -17.61
CA GLN A 42 2.10 8.62 -18.02
C GLN A 42 1.11 9.55 -17.29
N ALA A 43 0.60 9.12 -16.12
CA ALA A 43 -0.21 9.97 -15.26
C ALA A 43 0.70 10.87 -14.40
N PHE A 44 0.23 12.07 -14.08
CA PHE A 44 0.94 12.97 -13.20
C PHE A 44 0.05 13.40 -12.02
N VAL A 45 0.45 12.96 -10.83
CA VAL A 45 -0.17 13.29 -9.55
C VAL A 45 0.92 13.70 -8.56
N THR A 46 0.67 14.76 -7.78
CA THR A 46 1.67 15.40 -6.91
C THR A 46 1.90 14.57 -5.64
N HIS A 47 3.17 14.32 -5.30
CA HIS A 47 3.52 13.59 -4.08
C HIS A 47 3.50 14.50 -2.85
N ILE A 48 2.78 14.10 -1.80
CA ILE A 48 2.73 14.76 -0.49
C ILE A 48 3.36 13.81 0.55
N PRO A 49 4.63 14.00 0.94
CA PRO A 49 5.29 13.14 1.90
C PRO A 49 4.89 13.48 3.34
N TYR A 50 4.60 12.45 4.13
CA TYR A 50 4.37 12.59 5.58
C TYR A 50 5.50 11.94 6.39
N ARG A 51 5.46 12.12 7.71
CA ARG A 51 6.37 11.49 8.69
C ARG A 51 5.84 10.14 9.18
N GLY A 52 5.34 9.30 8.26
CA GLY A 52 4.77 7.98 8.57
C GLY A 52 3.37 7.76 8.02
N ALA A 53 2.92 6.50 8.03
CA ALA A 53 1.66 6.08 7.41
C ALA A 53 0.42 6.62 8.14
N GLY A 54 0.46 6.73 9.48
CA GLY A 54 -0.66 7.23 10.28
C GLY A 54 -1.12 8.63 9.87
N PRO A 55 -0.24 9.65 9.91
CA PRO A 55 -0.59 11.00 9.45
C PRO A 55 -1.07 11.04 7.98
N ALA A 56 -0.40 10.32 7.06
CA ALA A 56 -0.80 10.26 5.65
C ALA A 56 -2.22 9.71 5.47
N LEU A 57 -2.52 8.61 6.17
CA LEU A 57 -3.82 7.95 6.11
C LEU A 57 -4.92 8.84 6.71
N ASN A 58 -4.66 9.46 7.87
CA ASN A 58 -5.61 10.36 8.51
C ASN A 58 -6.01 11.52 7.60
N ASP A 59 -5.04 12.19 6.97
CA ASP A 59 -5.32 13.30 6.05
C ASP A 59 -6.08 12.84 4.80
N THR A 60 -5.80 11.62 4.31
CA THR A 60 -6.52 11.07 3.17
C THR A 60 -7.96 10.74 3.52
N VAL A 61 -8.17 10.12 4.68
CA VAL A 61 -9.50 9.80 5.23
C VAL A 61 -10.29 11.07 5.54
N ALA A 62 -9.63 12.16 5.95
CA ALA A 62 -10.23 13.47 6.17
C ALA A 62 -10.45 14.27 4.88
N GLY A 63 -10.00 13.77 3.73
CA GLY A 63 -10.14 14.42 2.42
C GLY A 63 -9.17 15.57 2.15
N GLN A 64 -8.15 15.77 2.99
CA GLN A 64 -7.12 16.78 2.78
C GLN A 64 -6.19 16.41 1.62
N VAL A 65 -5.89 15.12 1.46
CA VAL A 65 -5.20 14.57 0.29
C VAL A 65 -6.12 13.55 -0.37
N PRO A 66 -6.37 13.60 -1.69
CA PRO A 66 -7.44 12.81 -2.30
C PRO A 66 -7.10 11.33 -2.48
N MET A 67 -5.83 10.94 -2.35
CA MET A 67 -5.35 9.58 -2.65
C MET A 67 -4.22 9.18 -1.69
N ILE A 68 -4.09 7.88 -1.48
CA ILE A 68 -2.97 7.29 -0.75
C ILE A 68 -2.54 5.98 -1.41
N PHE A 69 -1.24 5.70 -1.41
CA PHE A 69 -0.73 4.35 -1.58
C PHE A 69 -0.27 3.85 -0.20
N ASP A 70 -1.01 2.90 0.36
CA ASP A 70 -0.76 2.37 1.71
C ASP A 70 -0.87 0.84 1.78
N ASN A 71 -0.48 0.28 2.92
CA ASN A 71 -0.64 -1.11 3.24
C ASN A 71 -2.12 -1.43 3.55
N LEU A 72 -2.59 -2.60 3.12
CA LEU A 72 -3.99 -2.97 3.29
C LEU A 72 -4.45 -3.01 4.76
N PRO A 73 -3.68 -3.54 5.73
CA PRO A 73 -4.17 -3.64 7.12
C PRO A 73 -4.54 -2.29 7.75
N SER A 74 -3.81 -1.21 7.44
CA SER A 74 -4.13 0.14 7.94
C SER A 74 -5.33 0.75 7.24
N ALA A 75 -5.45 0.55 5.92
CA ALA A 75 -6.55 1.12 5.12
C ALA A 75 -7.88 0.35 5.24
N LEU A 76 -7.84 -0.96 5.52
CA LEU A 76 -9.01 -1.85 5.45
C LEU A 76 -10.19 -1.41 6.34
N PRO A 77 -10.02 -0.97 7.59
CA PRO A 77 -11.13 -0.46 8.40
C PRO A 77 -11.85 0.71 7.72
N PHE A 78 -11.11 1.67 7.18
CA PHE A 78 -11.69 2.83 6.50
C PHE A 78 -12.33 2.49 5.15
N ILE A 79 -11.85 1.43 4.48
CA ILE A 79 -12.50 0.88 3.28
C ILE A 79 -13.83 0.23 3.64
N LYS A 80 -13.87 -0.59 4.71
CA LYS A 80 -15.11 -1.22 5.19
C LYS A 80 -16.16 -0.20 5.63
N ASP A 81 -15.72 0.90 6.22
CA ASP A 81 -16.59 2.01 6.64
C ASP A 81 -16.93 2.98 5.50
N ASN A 82 -16.57 2.65 4.24
CA ASN A 82 -16.80 3.47 3.04
C ASN A 82 -16.18 4.88 3.09
N ARG A 83 -15.18 5.10 3.94
CA ARG A 83 -14.43 6.36 4.05
C ARG A 83 -13.28 6.42 3.04
N LEU A 84 -12.80 5.27 2.60
CA LEU A 84 -11.85 5.14 1.49
C LEU A 84 -12.43 4.22 0.42
N VAL A 85 -12.06 4.49 -0.83
CA VAL A 85 -12.44 3.67 -1.98
C VAL A 85 -11.19 2.92 -2.48
N PRO A 86 -11.17 1.58 -2.42
CA PRO A 86 -10.04 0.82 -2.92
C PRO A 86 -10.07 0.78 -4.45
N ILE A 87 -8.98 1.21 -5.09
CA ILE A 87 -8.91 1.36 -6.55
C ILE A 87 -8.22 0.17 -7.22
N VAL A 88 -7.07 -0.25 -6.67
CA VAL A 88 -6.22 -1.32 -7.18
C VAL A 88 -5.36 -1.84 -6.03
N VAL A 89 -5.00 -3.13 -6.04
CA VAL A 89 -4.16 -3.74 -5.02
C VAL A 89 -2.88 -4.31 -5.60
N ALA A 90 -1.77 -4.20 -4.87
CA ALA A 90 -0.54 -4.90 -5.19
C ALA A 90 -0.53 -6.27 -4.47
N ALA A 91 -0.97 -7.31 -5.16
CA ALA A 91 -1.05 -8.67 -4.62
C ALA A 91 -0.97 -9.72 -5.76
N PRO A 92 -0.53 -10.96 -5.46
CA PRO A 92 -0.46 -12.04 -6.46
C PRO A 92 -1.83 -12.36 -7.07
N GLN A 93 -2.87 -12.20 -6.28
CA GLN A 93 -4.28 -12.41 -6.61
C GLN A 93 -5.15 -11.42 -5.84
N ARG A 94 -6.41 -11.26 -6.23
CA ARG A 94 -7.34 -10.40 -5.49
C ARG A 94 -7.44 -10.83 -4.04
N VAL A 95 -7.52 -9.85 -3.16
CA VAL A 95 -7.61 -10.10 -1.72
C VAL A 95 -9.04 -10.46 -1.38
N ALA A 96 -9.25 -11.51 -0.56
CA ALA A 96 -10.59 -11.99 -0.21
C ALA A 96 -11.47 -10.90 0.44
N ALA A 97 -10.86 -9.96 1.18
CA ALA A 97 -11.57 -8.83 1.77
C ALA A 97 -12.01 -7.78 0.73
N LEU A 98 -11.43 -7.79 -0.46
CA LEU A 98 -11.65 -6.83 -1.56
C LEU A 98 -11.83 -7.56 -2.91
N PRO A 99 -12.82 -8.47 -3.05
CA PRO A 99 -12.92 -9.37 -4.20
C PRO A 99 -13.17 -8.64 -5.54
N ASN A 100 -13.71 -7.42 -5.47
CA ASN A 100 -14.04 -6.60 -6.63
C ASN A 100 -12.90 -5.66 -7.04
N VAL A 101 -11.81 -5.60 -6.28
CA VAL A 101 -10.68 -4.70 -6.55
C VAL A 101 -9.63 -5.47 -7.34
N PRO A 102 -9.27 -5.00 -8.56
CA PRO A 102 -8.30 -5.70 -9.37
C PRO A 102 -6.90 -5.55 -8.78
N THR A 103 -6.05 -6.53 -9.07
CA THR A 103 -4.60 -6.42 -8.86
C THR A 103 -3.97 -5.54 -9.95
N PHE A 104 -2.78 -4.99 -9.67
CA PHE A 104 -1.99 -4.33 -10.71
C PHE A 104 -1.66 -5.27 -11.88
N LYS A 105 -1.55 -6.58 -11.65
CA LYS A 105 -1.34 -7.57 -12.71
C LYS A 105 -2.54 -7.65 -13.67
N GLU A 106 -3.76 -7.73 -13.14
CA GLU A 106 -4.99 -7.84 -13.95
C GLU A 106 -5.24 -6.64 -14.86
N ILE A 107 -4.72 -5.47 -14.49
CA ILE A 107 -4.84 -4.23 -15.29
C ILE A 107 -3.61 -3.98 -16.18
N GLY A 108 -2.72 -4.97 -16.35
CA GLY A 108 -1.56 -4.87 -17.23
C GLY A 108 -0.36 -4.10 -16.67
N LEU A 109 -0.31 -3.86 -15.35
CA LEU A 109 0.76 -3.14 -14.65
C LEU A 109 1.56 -4.06 -13.72
N GLU A 110 1.90 -5.26 -14.19
CA GLU A 110 2.66 -6.26 -13.41
C GLU A 110 3.97 -5.75 -12.77
N PRO A 111 4.72 -4.79 -13.35
CA PRO A 111 5.89 -4.20 -12.68
C PRO A 111 5.56 -3.50 -11.36
N VAL A 112 4.36 -2.92 -11.22
CA VAL A 112 3.90 -2.25 -9.99
C VAL A 112 3.31 -3.23 -8.97
N ASN A 113 2.96 -4.46 -9.41
CA ASN A 113 2.35 -5.49 -8.58
C ASN A 113 3.38 -6.12 -7.62
N ARG A 114 3.76 -5.39 -6.57
CA ARG A 114 4.73 -5.81 -5.57
C ARG A 114 4.13 -5.70 -4.17
N MET A 115 4.09 -6.82 -3.46
CA MET A 115 3.66 -6.83 -2.06
C MET A 115 4.72 -6.15 -1.20
N ALA A 116 4.27 -5.36 -0.22
CA ALA A 116 5.11 -4.99 0.89
C ALA A 116 5.36 -6.22 1.77
N TYR A 117 6.59 -6.38 2.25
CA TYR A 117 6.94 -7.37 3.26
C TYR A 117 7.62 -6.67 4.43
N TYR A 118 7.39 -7.21 5.61
CA TYR A 118 8.04 -6.78 6.83
C TYR A 118 8.94 -7.90 7.32
N GLY A 119 10.10 -7.51 7.83
CA GLY A 119 11.09 -8.44 8.36
C GLY A 119 11.77 -7.85 9.58
N ILE A 120 12.44 -8.73 10.32
CA ILE A 120 13.29 -8.34 11.44
C ILE A 120 14.74 -8.43 10.96
N LEU A 121 15.47 -7.33 11.09
CA LEU A 121 16.88 -7.25 10.76
C LEU A 121 17.67 -6.98 12.05
N GLY A 122 18.72 -7.76 12.27
CA GLY A 122 19.66 -7.58 13.38
C GLY A 122 20.96 -6.88 12.94
N PRO A 123 21.78 -6.42 13.89
CA PRO A 123 23.10 -5.84 13.59
C PRO A 123 24.03 -6.87 12.92
N LYS A 124 25.03 -6.37 12.20
CA LYS A 124 26.08 -7.22 11.59
C LYS A 124 26.80 -8.01 12.68
N GLY A 125 27.02 -9.31 12.42
CA GLY A 125 27.75 -10.19 13.33
C GLY A 125 26.92 -10.75 14.49
N LEU A 126 25.60 -10.61 14.46
CA LEU A 126 24.73 -11.23 15.45
C LEU A 126 24.98 -12.76 15.49
N PRO A 127 25.27 -13.37 16.67
CA PRO A 127 25.53 -14.79 16.76
C PRO A 127 24.37 -15.62 16.18
N LYS A 128 24.71 -16.70 15.47
CA LYS A 128 23.72 -17.58 14.82
C LYS A 128 22.66 -18.07 15.81
N GLU A 129 23.05 -18.42 17.02
CA GLU A 129 22.15 -18.85 18.08
C GLU A 129 21.09 -17.79 18.45
N VAL A 130 21.45 -16.51 18.43
CA VAL A 130 20.50 -15.41 18.69
C VAL A 130 19.55 -15.24 17.52
N VAL A 131 20.08 -15.29 16.28
CA VAL A 131 19.26 -15.24 15.06
C VAL A 131 18.24 -16.37 15.06
N ASP A 132 18.68 -17.60 15.33
CA ASP A 132 17.82 -18.79 15.35
C ASP A 132 16.76 -18.69 16.44
N LYS A 133 17.11 -18.21 17.63
CA LYS A 133 16.16 -18.01 18.74
C LYS A 133 15.09 -16.97 18.42
N VAL A 134 15.47 -15.82 17.85
CA VAL A 134 14.51 -14.79 17.42
C VAL A 134 13.62 -15.32 16.31
N ASN A 135 14.20 -15.97 15.29
CA ASN A 135 13.46 -16.55 14.19
C ASN A 135 12.43 -17.60 14.67
N ALA A 136 12.81 -18.50 15.58
CA ALA A 136 11.92 -19.50 16.15
C ALA A 136 10.76 -18.85 16.94
N GLY A 137 11.06 -17.83 17.75
CA GLY A 137 10.03 -17.07 18.49
C GLY A 137 9.03 -16.37 17.57
N VAL A 138 9.53 -15.73 16.50
CA VAL A 138 8.69 -15.06 15.50
C VAL A 138 7.80 -16.06 14.75
N ARG A 139 8.36 -17.19 14.32
CA ARG A 139 7.57 -18.26 13.66
C ARG A 139 6.45 -18.75 14.57
N LYS A 140 6.76 -19.04 15.83
CA LYS A 140 5.75 -19.46 16.82
C LYS A 140 4.64 -18.41 16.99
N ALA A 141 4.98 -17.13 17.04
CA ALA A 141 3.99 -16.06 17.14
C ALA A 141 3.12 -15.94 15.89
N LEU A 142 3.69 -16.12 14.68
CA LEU A 142 2.93 -16.09 13.42
C LEU A 142 2.06 -17.33 13.19
N GLU A 143 2.33 -18.41 13.91
CA GLU A 143 1.49 -19.62 13.94
C GLU A 143 0.31 -19.51 14.92
N ASP A 144 0.33 -18.53 15.83
CA ASP A 144 -0.75 -18.28 16.76
C ASP A 144 -2.08 -17.97 16.00
N PRO A 145 -3.17 -18.72 16.25
CA PRO A 145 -4.45 -18.49 15.57
C PRO A 145 -5.01 -17.07 15.75
N ALA A 146 -4.78 -16.43 16.90
CA ALA A 146 -5.22 -15.06 17.15
C ALA A 146 -4.44 -14.06 16.30
N VAL A 147 -3.16 -14.33 16.01
CA VAL A 147 -2.35 -13.50 15.10
C VAL A 147 -2.79 -13.72 13.65
N ARG A 148 -3.04 -14.97 13.23
CA ARG A 148 -3.47 -15.28 11.85
C ARG A 148 -4.84 -14.72 11.47
N LYS A 149 -5.70 -14.46 12.45
CA LYS A 149 -7.07 -13.97 12.23
C LYS A 149 -7.15 -12.44 12.02
N ARG A 150 -6.11 -11.68 12.41
CA ARG A 150 -6.07 -10.21 12.27
C ARG A 150 -5.77 -9.80 10.83
#